data_AF-A0A838HDG5-F1
#
_entry.id   AF-A0A838HDG5-F1
#
_cell.length_a   1.000
_cell.length_b   1.000
_cell.length_c   1.000
_cell.angle_alpha   90.00
_cell.angle_beta   90.00
_cell.angle_gamma   90.00
#
_symmetry.space_group_name_H-M   'P 1'
#
loop_
_entity.id
_entity.type
_entity.pdbx_description
1 polymer ?
#
loop_
_entity_poly.entity_id
_entity_poly.type
_entity_poly.pdbx_seq_one_letter_code
_entity_poly.pdbx_strand_id
1 'polypeptide(L)'
;PTAHLTSDGSPYFRWPTTRSTLVATVAEIDTLTRYGATLNIFMLGEEAGLIRFVDSVARRNGGRVFTPELGRLGEYVVADYLRARQGRRRRTA
;
A
#
# COMPACT_ATOMS: atom_id res chain seq x y z
N PRO A 1 -11.12 1.69 3.44
CA PRO A 1 -10.38 1.06 2.31
C PRO A 1 -10.03 -0.43 2.51
N THR A 2 -10.44 -1.06 3.60
CA THR A 2 -10.04 -2.43 3.95
C THR A 2 -11.26 -3.34 3.97
N ALA A 3 -11.08 -4.55 3.47
CA ALA A 3 -12.06 -5.62 3.52
C ALA A 3 -11.31 -6.94 3.77
N HIS A 4 -12.03 -7.96 4.23
CA HIS A 4 -11.51 -9.32 4.35
C HIS A 4 -12.66 -10.32 4.19
N LEU A 5 -12.32 -11.58 3.95
CA LEU A 5 -13.29 -12.67 4.03
C LEU A 5 -13.38 -13.14 5.48
N THR A 6 -14.60 -13.39 5.96
CA THR A 6 -14.85 -14.06 7.24
C THR A 6 -14.59 -15.56 7.11
N SER A 7 -14.63 -16.30 8.21
CA SER A 7 -14.33 -17.75 8.24
C SER A 7 -15.27 -18.60 7.39
N ASP A 8 -16.48 -18.12 7.13
CA ASP A 8 -17.48 -18.70 6.23
C ASP A 8 -17.31 -18.27 4.76
N GLY A 9 -16.28 -17.48 4.44
CA GLY A 9 -15.99 -16.99 3.08
C GLY A 9 -16.80 -15.75 2.68
N SER A 10 -17.65 -15.22 3.56
CA SER A 10 -18.44 -14.02 3.27
C SER A 10 -17.55 -12.76 3.26
N PRO A 11 -17.76 -11.81 2.34
CA PRO A 11 -17.01 -10.56 2.33
C PRO A 11 -17.46 -9.64 3.48
N TYR A 12 -16.50 -9.16 4.26
CA TYR A 12 -16.73 -8.18 5.32
C TYR A 12 -16.00 -6.87 5.04
N PHE A 13 -16.77 -5.80 5.00
CA PHE A 13 -16.32 -4.42 4.83
C PHE A 13 -17.11 -3.49 5.76
N ARG A 14 -16.45 -2.50 6.34
CA ARG A 14 -17.10 -1.48 7.19
C ARG A 14 -16.40 -0.14 7.08
N TRP A 15 -17.19 0.94 7.17
CA TRP A 15 -16.71 2.30 7.33
C TRP A 15 -17.32 2.97 8.58
N PRO A 16 -16.52 3.57 9.48
CA PRO A 16 -15.06 3.53 9.54
C PRO A 16 -14.52 2.11 9.69
N THR A 17 -13.27 1.87 9.28
CA THR A 17 -12.71 0.51 9.33
C THR A 17 -12.65 -0.02 10.76
N THR A 18 -12.87 -1.31 10.93
CA THR A 18 -12.65 -1.98 12.22
C THR A 18 -11.19 -2.41 12.34
N ARG A 19 -10.72 -2.57 13.58
CA ARG A 19 -9.37 -3.08 13.85
C ARG A 19 -9.17 -4.49 13.27
N SER A 20 -10.17 -5.37 13.34
CA SER A 20 -10.08 -6.73 12.78
C SER A 20 -9.96 -6.70 11.26
N THR A 21 -10.76 -5.88 10.57
CA THR A 21 -10.66 -5.72 9.11
C THR A 21 -9.29 -5.18 8.70
N LEU A 22 -8.74 -4.21 9.44
CA LEU A 22 -7.41 -3.68 9.17
C LEU A 22 -6.33 -4.75 9.33
N VAL A 23 -6.35 -5.50 10.43
CA VAL A 23 -5.37 -6.57 10.70
C VAL A 23 -5.45 -7.64 9.62
N ALA A 24 -6.65 -8.07 9.23
CA ALA A 24 -6.84 -9.08 8.20
C ALA A 24 -6.31 -8.62 6.83
N THR A 25 -6.63 -7.38 6.41
CA THR A 25 -6.10 -6.83 5.15
C THR A 25 -4.57 -6.77 5.15
N VAL A 26 -3.96 -6.34 6.27
CA VAL A 26 -2.50 -6.25 6.37
C VAL A 26 -1.84 -7.64 6.36
N ALA A 27 -2.43 -8.62 7.04
CA ALA A 27 -1.94 -9.99 7.04
C ALA A 27 -1.98 -10.62 5.63
N GLU A 28 -2.99 -10.30 4.83
CA GLU A 28 -3.06 -10.76 3.44
C GLU A 28 -1.97 -10.14 2.58
N ILE A 29 -1.73 -8.84 2.75
CA ILE A 29 -0.63 -8.13 2.06
C ILE A 29 0.71 -8.77 2.42
N ASP A 30 0.93 -9.17 3.67
CA ASP A 30 2.13 -9.90 4.07
C ASP A 30 2.28 -11.25 3.38
N THR A 31 1.18 -11.99 3.27
CA THR A 31 1.14 -13.27 2.58
C THR A 31 1.52 -13.11 1.11
N LEU A 32 0.91 -12.14 0.42
CA LEU A 32 1.24 -11.82 -0.97
C LEU A 32 2.70 -11.36 -1.14
N THR A 33 3.21 -10.59 -0.18
CA THR A 33 4.61 -10.15 -0.16
C THR A 33 5.56 -11.35 -0.02
N ARG A 34 5.28 -12.28 0.91
CA ARG A 34 6.07 -13.51 1.07
C ARG A 34 6.01 -14.41 -0.17
N TYR A 35 4.88 -14.39 -0.89
CA TYR A 35 4.72 -15.10 -2.15
C TYR A 35 5.48 -14.44 -3.32
N GLY A 36 6.04 -13.24 -3.13
CA GLY A 36 6.75 -12.49 -4.16
C GLY A 36 5.83 -11.74 -5.12
N ALA A 37 4.55 -11.55 -4.76
CA ALA A 37 3.60 -10.77 -5.55
C ALA A 37 3.75 -9.27 -5.25
N THR A 38 4.18 -8.50 -6.24
CA THR A 38 4.25 -7.03 -6.14
C THR A 38 2.88 -6.41 -6.36
N LEU A 39 2.46 -5.56 -5.42
CA LEU A 39 1.18 -4.86 -5.46
C LEU A 39 1.31 -3.50 -6.14
N ASN A 40 0.39 -3.22 -7.05
CA ASN A 40 0.17 -1.90 -7.62
C ASN A 40 -1.15 -1.35 -7.07
N ILE A 41 -1.07 -0.32 -6.24
CA ILE A 41 -2.23 0.20 -5.51
C ILE A 41 -2.69 1.51 -6.16
N PHE A 42 -3.93 1.56 -6.62
CA PHE A 42 -4.56 2.78 -7.13
C PHE A 42 -5.44 3.38 -6.04
N MET A 43 -5.03 4.53 -5.51
CA MET A 43 -5.73 5.21 -4.43
C MET A 43 -6.70 6.25 -4.99
N LEU A 44 -7.99 6.12 -4.72
CA LEU A 44 -9.04 7.00 -5.28
C LEU A 44 -9.43 8.19 -4.39
N GLY A 45 -8.83 8.34 -3.21
CA GLY A 45 -9.19 9.41 -2.26
C GLY A 45 -7.97 10.12 -1.69
N GLU A 46 -8.20 11.30 -1.11
CA GLU A 46 -7.13 12.22 -0.67
C GLU A 46 -6.95 12.30 0.86
N GLU A 47 -7.76 11.55 1.60
CA GLU A 47 -7.73 11.52 3.07
C GLU A 47 -6.31 11.23 3.59
N ALA A 48 -5.77 12.10 4.45
CA ALA A 48 -4.41 11.96 4.97
C ALA A 48 -4.18 10.60 5.67
N GLY A 49 -5.22 10.05 6.29
CA GLY A 49 -5.19 8.69 6.86
C GLY A 49 -5.08 7.58 5.81
N LEU A 50 -5.77 7.73 4.68
CA LEU A 50 -5.71 6.80 3.55
C LEU A 50 -4.32 6.82 2.91
N ILE A 51 -3.76 8.01 2.69
CA ILE A 51 -2.41 8.18 2.15
C ILE A 51 -1.37 7.46 3.01
N ARG A 52 -1.39 7.69 4.34
CA ARG A 52 -0.46 7.03 5.28
C ARG A 52 -0.63 5.51 5.28
N PHE A 53 -1.86 5.03 5.24
CA PHE A 53 -2.14 3.60 5.18
C PHE A 53 -1.56 2.97 3.90
N VAL A 54 -1.85 3.57 2.74
CA VAL A 54 -1.43 3.07 1.44
C VAL A 54 0.10 3.10 1.27
N ASP A 55 0.78 4.17 1.71
CA ASP A 55 2.26 4.23 1.72
C ASP A 55 2.85 3.14 2.63
N SER A 56 2.25 2.89 3.80
CA SER A 56 2.73 1.86 4.73
C SER A 56 2.65 0.45 4.13
N VAL A 57 1.54 0.10 3.48
CA VAL A 57 1.38 -1.22 2.87
C VAL A 57 2.22 -1.39 1.61
N ALA A 58 2.39 -0.33 0.81
CA ALA A 58 3.25 -0.37 -0.36
C ALA A 58 4.72 -0.56 0.03
N ARG A 59 5.20 0.15 1.07
CA ARG A 59 6.55 -0.07 1.63
C ARG A 59 6.73 -1.49 2.14
N ARG A 60 5.72 -2.04 2.79
CA ARG A 60 5.74 -3.39 3.34
C ARG A 60 5.84 -4.45 2.24
N ASN A 61 5.11 -4.27 1.15
CA ASN A 61 5.12 -5.17 0.01
C ASN A 61 6.30 -4.95 -0.95
N GLY A 62 6.89 -3.76 -0.97
CA GLY A 62 7.84 -3.34 -2.01
C GLY A 62 7.16 -2.92 -3.32
N GLY A 63 5.85 -2.69 -3.27
CA GLY A 63 5.00 -2.30 -4.39
C GLY A 63 4.95 -0.79 -4.64
N ARG A 64 4.06 -0.39 -5.54
CA ARG A 64 3.89 1.01 -5.98
C ARG A 64 2.48 1.52 -5.68
N VAL A 65 2.39 2.83 -5.47
CA VAL A 65 1.13 3.54 -5.24
C VAL A 65 0.93 4.54 -6.38
N PHE A 66 -0.26 4.55 -6.94
CA PHE A 66 -0.70 5.47 -7.98
C PHE A 66 -1.86 6.30 -7.45
N THR A 67 -1.79 7.62 -7.66
CA THR A 67 -2.87 8.55 -7.36
C THR A 67 -3.41 9.12 -8.68
N PRO A 68 -4.74 9.20 -8.87
CA PRO A 68 -5.35 9.64 -10.11
C PRO A 68 -5.25 11.16 -10.38
N GLU A 69 -4.70 11.97 -9.47
CA GLU A 69 -4.55 13.41 -9.70
C GLU A 69 -3.17 13.82 -10.26
N LEU A 70 -3.21 14.55 -11.39
CA LEU A 70 -2.05 15.12 -12.09
C LEU A 70 -1.16 16.01 -11.19
N GLY A 71 -1.73 16.67 -10.17
CA GLY A 71 -1.02 17.60 -9.29
C GLY A 71 -0.14 16.93 -8.22
N ARG A 72 -0.44 15.69 -7.82
CA ARG A 72 0.32 14.96 -6.77
C ARG A 72 1.18 13.82 -7.28
N LEU A 73 1.08 13.46 -8.57
CA LEU A 73 1.94 12.46 -9.21
C LEU A 73 3.44 12.79 -9.03
N GLY A 74 3.79 14.09 -9.05
CA GLY A 74 5.16 14.57 -8.89
C GLY A 74 5.79 14.18 -7.55
N GLU A 75 5.07 14.29 -6.43
CA GLU A 75 5.63 14.00 -5.10
C GLU A 75 5.99 12.52 -4.93
N TYR A 76 5.17 11.62 -5.47
CA TYR A 76 5.41 10.17 -5.39
C TYR A 76 6.49 9.69 -6.35
N VAL A 77 6.56 10.25 -7.57
CA VAL A 77 7.67 9.99 -8.50
C VAL A 77 8.99 10.48 -7.90
N VAL A 78 9.00 11.64 -7.23
CA VAL A 78 10.18 12.15 -6.53
C VAL A 78 10.59 11.22 -5.39
N ALA A 79 9.62 10.74 -4.59
CA ALA A 79 9.90 9.77 -3.53
C ALA A 79 10.48 8.44 -4.08
N ASP A 80 9.94 7.93 -5.20
CA ASP A 80 10.42 6.70 -5.85
C ASP A 80 11.81 6.91 -6.48
N TYR A 81 12.04 8.04 -7.13
CA TYR A 81 13.35 8.42 -7.69
C TYR A 81 14.43 8.55 -6.61
N LEU A 82 14.12 9.21 -5.49
CA LEU A 82 15.04 9.34 -4.35
C LEU A 82 15.37 7.96 -3.73
N ARG A 83 14.38 7.06 -3.63
CA ARG A 83 14.60 5.67 -3.17
C ARG A 83 15.48 4.87 -4.13
N ALA A 84 15.18 4.90 -5.43
CA ALA A 84 16.00 4.22 -6.45
C ALA A 84 17.45 4.73 -6.46
N ARG A 85 17.64 6.04 -6.25
CA ARG A 85 18.96 6.68 -6.14
C ARG A 85 19.71 6.28 -4.86
N GLN A 86 19.04 6.16 -3.72
CA GLN A 86 19.65 5.69 -2.47
C GLN A 86 20.05 4.21 -2.55
N GLY A 87 19.23 3.36 -3.18
CA GLY A 87 19.57 1.95 -3.42
C GLY A 87 20.80 1.76 -4.30
N ARG A 88 21.02 2.64 -5.30
CA ARG A 88 22.24 2.62 -6.12
C ARG A 88 23.50 3.00 -5.34
N ARG A 89 23.44 4.01 -4.45
CA ARG A 89 24.61 4.41 -3.63
C ARG A 89 25.08 3.31 -2.70
N ARG A 90 24.17 2.48 -2.16
CA ARG A 90 24.49 1.35 -1.28
C ARG A 90 25.10 0.13 -1.98
N ARG A 91 25.06 0.06 -3.32
CA ARG A 91 25.66 -1.05 -4.10
C ARG A 91 27.08 -0.75 -4.59
N THR A 92 27.53 0.49 -4.43
CA THR A 92 28.84 1.00 -4.86
C THR A 92 29.76 1.35 -3.69
N ALA A 93 29.34 1.05 -2.46
CA ALA A 93 30.11 1.15 -1.23
C ALA A 93 30.27 -0.27 -0.67
#